data_AF-A0A1R1SBU6-F1
#
_entry.id   AF-A0A1R1SBU6-F1
#
_cell.length_a   1.000
_cell.length_b   1.000
_cell.length_c   1.000
_cell.angle_alpha   90.00
_cell.angle_beta   90.00
_cell.angle_gamma   90.00
#
_symmetry.space_group_name_H-M   'P 1'
#
loop_
_entity.id
_entity.type
_entity.pdbx_description
1 polymer ?
#
loop_
_entity_poly.entity_id
_entity_poly.type
_entity_poly.pdbx_seq_one_letter_code
_entity_poly.pdbx_strand_id
1 'polypeptide(L)' 'MPSQQTEAQERALVERLRSSLRGEVIDRSHPGYDEARAVWNGLIERRPSVIARCAGTADVVEAVAAATRR' A
#
# COMPACT_ATOMS: atom_id res chain seq x y z
N MET A 1 -5.95 14.36 -12.88
CA MET A 1 -4.55 14.03 -12.56
C MET A 1 -4.38 14.26 -11.07
N PRO A 2 -3.92 13.27 -10.27
CA PRO A 2 -3.53 13.54 -8.89
C PRO A 2 -2.48 14.66 -8.87
N SER A 3 -2.61 15.59 -7.94
CA SER A 3 -1.67 16.70 -7.78
C SER A 3 -0.27 16.15 -7.50
N GLN A 4 0.78 16.80 -8.01
CA GLN A 4 2.19 16.40 -7.75
C GLN A 4 2.49 16.19 -6.25
N GLN A 5 1.80 16.95 -5.38
CA GLN A 5 1.85 16.81 -3.92
C GLN A 5 1.37 15.43 -3.44
N THR A 6 0.27 14.90 -4.00
CA THR A 6 -0.32 13.60 -3.63
C THR A 6 0.60 12.46 -4.02
N GLU A 7 1.22 12.52 -5.19
CA GLU A 7 2.18 11.51 -5.64
C GLU A 7 3.45 11.52 -4.77
N ALA A 8 3.92 12.69 -4.35
CA ALA A 8 5.04 12.82 -3.42
C ALA A 8 4.70 12.24 -2.04
N GLN A 9 3.50 12.50 -1.52
CA GLN A 9 3.02 11.95 -0.25
C GLN A 9 2.83 10.43 -0.32
N GLU A 10 2.31 9.89 -1.44
CA GLU A 10 2.21 8.44 -1.67
C GLU A 10 3.60 7.79 -1.69
N ARG A 11 4.58 8.37 -2.39
CA ARG A 11 5.96 7.86 -2.39
C ARG A 11 6.56 7.84 -0.99
N ALA A 12 6.40 8.93 -0.23
CA ALA A 12 6.91 9.02 1.14
C ALA A 12 6.23 7.98 2.06
N LEU A 13 4.92 7.76 1.88
CA LEU A 13 4.18 6.73 2.60
C LEU A 13 4.70 5.32 2.27
N VAL A 14 4.90 5.02 0.99
CA VAL A 14 5.43 3.72 0.53
C VAL A 14 6.81 3.46 1.14
N GLU A 15 7.71 4.44 1.10
CA GLU A 15 9.06 4.29 1.65
C GLU A 15 9.06 4.07 3.17
N ARG A 16 8.18 4.78 3.88
CA ARG A 16 7.99 4.57 5.31
C ARG A 16 7.47 3.16 5.59
N LEU A 17 6.47 2.69 4.85
CA LEU A 17 5.93 1.34 5.02
C LEU A 17 7.00 0.27 4.72
N ARG A 18 7.82 0.47 3.69
CA ARG A 18 8.93 -0.45 3.35
C ARG A 18 9.98 -0.55 4.46
N SER A 19 10.23 0.54 5.17
CA SER A 19 11.19 0.56 6.27
C SER A 19 10.60 0.07 7.59
N SER A 20 9.29 0.18 7.81
CA SER A 20 8.63 -0.23 9.06
C SER A 20 8.10 -1.66 9.06
N LEU A 21 7.65 -2.17 7.90
CA LEU A 21 7.04 -3.48 7.80
C LEU A 21 8.08 -4.56 7.50
N ARG A 22 7.90 -5.74 8.08
CA ARG A 22 8.69 -6.92 7.71
C ARG A 22 8.15 -7.62 6.46
N GLY A 23 6.84 -7.48 6.24
CA GLY A 23 6.16 -7.98 5.06
C GLY A 23 6.36 -7.13 3.80
N GLU A 24 5.69 -7.52 2.72
CA GLU A 24 5.86 -6.94 1.39
C GLU A 24 5.00 -5.66 1.21
N VAL A 25 5.59 -4.62 0.62
CA VAL A 25 4.88 -3.38 0.27
C VAL A 25 4.85 -3.21 -1.24
N ILE A 26 3.65 -3.33 -1.80
CA ILE A 26 3.39 -3.32 -3.24
C ILE A 26 2.73 -1.99 -3.60
N ASP A 27 3.44 -1.16 -4.35
CA ASP A 27 2.90 0.07 -4.94
C ASP A 27 2.51 -0.12 -6.42
N ARG A 28 1.95 0.90 -7.06
CA ARG A 28 1.48 0.84 -8.46
C ARG A 28 2.58 0.49 -9.48
N SER A 29 3.85 0.70 -9.16
CA SER A 29 4.99 0.34 -10.01
C SER A 29 5.49 -1.10 -9.79
N HIS A 30 4.97 -1.80 -8.78
CA HIS A 30 5.40 -3.14 -8.46
C HIS A 30 4.88 -4.17 -9.49
N PRO A 31 5.71 -5.11 -9.99
CA PRO A 31 5.29 -6.07 -11.02
C PRO A 31 4.14 -6.97 -10.56
N GLY A 32 4.07 -7.28 -9.26
CA GLY A 32 2.98 -8.06 -8.66
C GLY A 32 1.71 -7.25 -8.31
N TYR A 33 1.63 -5.97 -8.65
CA TYR A 33 0.52 -5.10 -8.25
C TYR A 33 -0.84 -5.55 -8.80
N ASP A 34 -0.89 -5.93 -10.08
CA ASP A 34 -2.14 -6.36 -10.72
C ASP A 34 -2.69 -7.67 -10.14
N GLU A 35 -1.80 -8.60 -9.77
CA GLU A 35 -2.18 -9.82 -9.08
C GLU A 35 -2.59 -9.53 -7.63
N ALA A 36 -1.82 -8.70 -6.91
CA ALA A 36 -2.08 -8.40 -5.51
C ALA A 36 -3.38 -7.63 -5.27
N ARG A 37 -3.84 -6.82 -6.24
CA ARG A 37 -5.12 -6.10 -6.15
C ARG A 37 -6.33 -6.96 -6.53
N ALA A 38 -6.12 -8.13 -7.13
CA ALA A 38 -7.20 -8.98 -7.59
C ALA A 38 -7.94 -9.56 -6.38
N VAL A 39 -9.26 -9.32 -6.33
CA VAL A 39 -10.15 -9.94 -5.35
C VAL A 39 -11.03 -10.97 -6.03
N TRP A 40 -11.49 -11.96 -5.26
CA TRP A 40 -12.28 -13.08 -5.78
C TRP A 40 -13.50 -12.63 -6.60
N ASN A 41 -14.15 -11.55 -6.18
CA ASN A 41 -15.21 -10.94 -6.96
C ASN A 41 -14.62 -10.04 -8.05
N GLY A 42 -14.39 -10.63 -9.23
CA GLY A 42 -13.81 -9.95 -10.41
C GLY A 42 -14.61 -8.75 -10.95
N LEU A 43 -15.81 -8.48 -10.41
CA LEU A 43 -16.57 -7.26 -10.71
C LEU A 43 -16.07 -6.04 -9.92
N ILE A 44 -15.24 -6.23 -8.90
CA ILE A 44 -14.69 -5.13 -8.10
C ILE A 44 -13.30 -4.76 -8.62
N GLU A 45 -13.24 -3.70 -9.43
CA GLU A 45 -11.97 -3.10 -9.84
C GLU A 45 -11.63 -1.93 -8.90
N ARG A 46 -10.71 -2.15 -7.97
CA ARG A 46 -10.10 -1.06 -7.18
C ARG A 46 -8.61 -0.95 -7.49
N ARG A 47 -8.12 0.29 -7.51
CA ARG A 47 -6.72 0.64 -7.79
C ARG A 47 -6.11 1.36 -6.59
N PRO A 48 -5.83 0.64 -5.48
CA PRO A 48 -5.20 1.23 -4.31
C PRO A 48 -3.82 1.81 -4.66
N SER A 49 -3.40 2.85 -3.96
CA SER A 49 -2.08 3.45 -4.18
C SER A 49 -0.93 2.58 -3.65
N VAL A 50 -1.22 1.82 -2.60
CA VAL A 50 -0.28 0.91 -1.94
C VAL A 50 -1.06 -0.28 -1.35
N ILE A 51 -0.43 -1.46 -1.35
CA ILE A 51 -0.92 -2.68 -0.73
C ILE A 51 0.15 -3.15 0.26
N ALA A 52 -0.20 -3.22 1.54
CA ALA A 52 0.69 -3.70 2.60
C ALA A 52 0.37 -5.16 2.94
N ARG A 53 1.23 -6.10 2.54
CA ARG A 53 1.14 -7.52 2.90
C ARG A 53 1.87 -7.77 4.21
N CYS A 54 1.14 -7.63 5.31
CA CYS A 54 1.68 -7.78 6.66
C CYS A 54 2.13 -9.24 6.92
N ALA A 55 3.34 -9.44 7.44
CA ALA A 55 3.87 -10.77 7.80
C ALA A 55 3.54 -11.17 9.26
N GLY A 56 3.02 -10.24 10.07
CA GLY A 56 2.64 -10.51 11.46
C GLY A 56 1.85 -9.35 12.08
N THR A 57 1.49 -9.51 13.36
CA THR A 57 0.64 -8.53 14.07
C THR A 57 1.28 -7.15 14.19
N ALA A 58 2.60 -7.07 14.39
CA ALA A 58 3.32 -5.80 14.46
C ALA A 58 3.17 -5.00 13.15
N ASP A 59 3.27 -5.67 12.00
CA ASP A 59 3.10 -5.05 10.69
C ASP A 59 1.67 -4.48 10.53
N VAL A 60 0.66 -5.18 11.02
CA VAL A 60 -0.74 -4.72 10.96
C VAL A 60 -0.92 -3.43 11.77
N VAL A 61 -0.36 -3.37 12.98
CA VAL A 61 -0.43 -2.17 13.83
C VAL A 61 0.22 -0.97 13.14
N GLU A 62 1.43 -1.16 12.59
CA GLU A 62 2.14 -0.10 11.85
C GLU A 62 1.37 0.35 10.60
N ALA A 63 0.80 -0.59 9.84
CA ALA A 63 0.00 -0.26 8.66
C ALA A 63 -1.25 0.55 9.02
N VAL A 64 -1.96 0.19 10.09
CA VAL A 64 -3.14 0.93 10.56
C VAL A 64 -2.77 2.31 11.09
N ALA A 65 -1.66 2.41 11.84
CA ALA A 65 -1.14 3.68 12.33
C ALA A 65 -0.74 4.62 11.18
N ALA A 66 -0.14 4.07 10.12
CA ALA A 66 0.22 4.80 8.92
C ALA A 66 -1.00 5.32 8.13
N ALA A 67 -2.11 4.59 8.14
CA ALA A 67 -3.35 4.96 7.45
C ALA A 67 -4.25 5.95 8.23
N THR A 68 -4.12 5.99 9.55
CA THR A 68 -5.02 6.76 10.43
C THR A 68 -4.47 8.14 10.82
N ARG A 69 -3.14 8.36 10.74
CA ARG A 69 -2.55 9.68 10.97
C ARG A 69 -3.06 10.67 9.90
N ARG A 70 -4.02 11.51 10.28
CA ARG A 70 -4.55 12.63 9.51
C ARG A 70 -3.78 13.90 9.81
#